data_AF-A0A957SL39-F1
#
_entry.id   AF-A0A957SL39-F1
#
_cell.length_a   1.000
_cell.length_b   1.000
_cell.length_c   1.000
_cell.angle_alpha   90.00
_cell.angle_beta   90.00
_cell.angle_gamma   90.00
#
_symmetry.space_group_name_H-M   'P 1'
#
loop_
_entity.id
_entity.type
_entity.pdbx_description
1 polymer ?
#
loop_
_entity_poly.entity_id
_entity_poly.type
_entity_poly.pdbx_seq_one_letter_code
_entity_poly.pdbx_strand_id
1 'polypeptide(L)'
;MKPEQLAPTTIDEYIADFPPEILQILQQIRQTIRQAAPDAEEVISYRMPAFAQHGILVFFAAFKAHIGLYPPVTGDEELIKEAAIYAGPKGNLRFPLDQPIPYDLIGHIVRFRVAEHLAKAAAKQSPKKSAPKKAKASPKQAAARWPKGVAAPAQRALAGAGFSTLDQLSTATEAELAALHGMGPKALGILRAALQAQGLSFADE
;
A
#
# COMPACT_ATOMS: atom_id res chain seq x y z
N MET A 1 -27.91 -6.88 31.79
CA MET A 1 -26.69 -6.49 31.04
C MET A 1 -26.13 -7.76 30.43
N LYS A 2 -25.95 -7.84 29.11
CA LYS A 2 -25.23 -8.97 28.50
C LYS A 2 -23.76 -8.85 28.95
N PRO A 3 -23.10 -9.92 29.41
CA PRO A 3 -21.70 -9.86 29.76
C PRO A 3 -20.91 -9.37 28.54
N GLU A 4 -19.99 -8.44 28.78
CA GLU A 4 -19.14 -7.85 27.76
C GLU A 4 -18.15 -8.93 27.30
N GLN A 5 -18.43 -9.56 26.14
CA GLN A 5 -17.55 -10.56 25.56
C GLN A 5 -16.22 -9.90 25.17
N LEU A 6 -15.18 -10.25 25.91
CA LEU A 6 -13.81 -9.81 25.66
C LEU A 6 -13.44 -10.07 24.19
N ALA A 7 -12.67 -9.15 23.60
CA ALA A 7 -12.17 -9.36 22.24
C ALA A 7 -11.22 -10.56 22.24
N PRO A 8 -11.36 -11.50 21.29
CA PRO A 8 -10.40 -12.58 21.17
C PRO A 8 -9.02 -12.01 20.85
N THR A 9 -8.01 -12.57 21.47
CA THR A 9 -6.60 -12.21 21.26
C THR A 9 -5.88 -13.20 20.36
N THR A 10 -6.44 -14.41 20.22
CA THR A 10 -5.91 -15.47 19.35
C THR A 10 -7.00 -16.04 18.44
N ILE A 11 -6.58 -16.72 17.37
CA ILE A 11 -7.51 -17.42 16.47
C ILE A 11 -8.21 -18.58 17.20
N ASP A 12 -7.52 -19.26 18.12
CA ASP A 12 -8.12 -20.32 18.93
C ASP A 12 -9.26 -19.80 19.81
N GLU A 13 -9.06 -18.66 20.49
CA GLU A 13 -10.12 -18.00 21.26
C GLU A 13 -11.30 -17.58 20.38
N TYR A 14 -11.03 -17.01 19.21
CA TYR A 14 -12.09 -16.65 18.26
C TYR A 14 -12.92 -17.88 17.84
N ILE A 15 -12.26 -19.00 17.53
CA ILE A 15 -12.91 -20.22 17.04
C ILE A 15 -13.71 -20.92 18.16
N ALA A 16 -13.21 -20.89 19.40
CA ALA A 16 -13.84 -21.55 20.55
C ALA A 16 -15.24 -21.01 20.90
N ASP A 17 -15.56 -19.78 20.49
CA ASP A 17 -16.85 -19.14 20.73
C ASP A 17 -17.98 -19.64 19.80
N PHE A 18 -17.67 -20.49 18.81
CA PHE A 18 -18.64 -20.98 17.83
C PHE A 18 -19.14 -22.41 18.10
N PRO A 19 -20.36 -22.76 17.66
CA PRO A 19 -20.88 -24.13 17.75
C PRO A 19 -19.97 -25.15 17.03
N PRO A 20 -20.00 -26.44 17.43
CA PRO A 20 -19.07 -27.46 16.93
C PRO A 20 -18.96 -27.56 15.40
N GLU A 21 -20.08 -27.43 14.69
CA GLU A 21 -20.12 -27.48 13.22
C GLU A 21 -19.33 -26.32 12.57
N ILE A 22 -19.52 -25.10 13.09
CA ILE A 22 -18.83 -23.90 12.60
C ILE A 22 -17.36 -23.92 13.02
N LEU A 23 -17.08 -24.42 14.22
CA LEU A 23 -15.73 -24.61 14.74
C LEU A 23 -14.91 -25.52 13.81
N GLN A 24 -15.48 -26.64 13.37
CA GLN A 24 -14.82 -27.56 12.42
C GLN A 24 -14.52 -26.88 11.08
N ILE A 25 -15.48 -26.12 10.54
CA ILE A 25 -15.28 -25.37 9.29
C ILE A 25 -14.16 -24.34 9.46
N LEU A 26 -14.16 -23.55 10.54
CA LEU A 26 -13.14 -22.53 10.79
C LEU A 26 -11.75 -23.13 11.00
N GLN A 27 -11.66 -24.26 11.71
CA GLN A 27 -10.40 -24.99 11.87
C GLN A 27 -9.88 -25.51 10.54
N GLN A 28 -10.75 -26.05 9.68
CA GLN A 28 -10.37 -26.52 8.37
C GLN A 28 -9.91 -25.36 7.47
N ILE A 29 -10.59 -24.21 7.50
CA ILE A 29 -10.15 -23.00 6.79
C ILE A 29 -8.78 -22.55 7.29
N ARG A 30 -8.57 -22.46 8.62
CA ARG A 30 -7.27 -22.11 9.21
C ARG A 30 -6.18 -23.06 8.72
N GLN A 31 -6.44 -24.38 8.73
CA GLN A 31 -5.49 -25.39 8.27
C GLN A 31 -5.15 -25.24 6.78
N THR A 32 -6.16 -25.01 5.94
CA THR A 32 -5.99 -24.74 4.51
C THR A 32 -5.12 -23.51 4.26
N ILE A 33 -5.36 -22.42 5.00
CA ILE A 33 -4.56 -21.19 4.87
C ILE A 33 -3.12 -21.43 5.31
N ARG A 34 -2.89 -22.12 6.44
CA ARG A 34 -1.53 -22.48 6.91
C ARG A 34 -0.76 -23.32 5.90
N GLN A 35 -1.42 -24.27 5.23
CA GLN A 35 -0.78 -25.09 4.19
C GLN A 35 -0.42 -24.26 2.95
N ALA A 36 -1.28 -23.32 2.57
CA ALA A 36 -1.07 -22.45 1.42
C ALA A 36 -0.05 -21.32 1.69
N ALA A 37 0.11 -20.90 2.95
CA ALA A 37 1.02 -19.84 3.39
C ALA A 37 1.76 -20.26 4.68
N PRO A 38 2.73 -21.20 4.59
CA PRO A 38 3.41 -21.75 5.77
C PRO A 38 4.22 -20.72 6.56
N ASP A 39 4.66 -19.64 5.92
CA ASP A 39 5.44 -18.55 6.53
C ASP A 39 4.56 -17.40 7.05
N ALA A 40 3.22 -17.51 6.92
CA ALA A 40 2.32 -16.46 7.38
C ALA A 40 2.05 -16.57 8.88
N GLU A 41 2.09 -15.42 9.56
CA GLU A 41 1.77 -15.30 10.98
C GLU A 41 0.27 -15.20 11.19
N GLU A 42 -0.23 -15.89 12.20
CA GLU A 42 -1.61 -15.79 12.66
C GLU A 42 -1.79 -14.57 13.56
N VAL A 43 -2.77 -13.72 13.23
CA VAL A 43 -3.06 -12.51 14.01
C VAL A 43 -4.57 -12.32 14.17
N ILE A 44 -4.97 -11.62 15.24
CA ILE A 44 -6.30 -11.01 15.32
C ILE A 44 -6.20 -9.54 14.95
N SER A 45 -7.00 -9.12 13.97
CA SER A 45 -7.17 -7.70 13.64
C SER A 45 -8.63 -7.44 13.29
N TYR A 46 -9.15 -6.28 13.71
CA TYR A 46 -10.59 -5.97 13.64
C TYR A 46 -11.48 -7.05 14.29
N ARG A 47 -11.00 -7.70 15.36
CA ARG A 47 -11.65 -8.84 16.03
C ARG A 47 -11.90 -10.06 15.12
N MET A 48 -11.17 -10.17 14.02
CA MET A 48 -11.24 -11.29 13.08
C MET A 48 -9.88 -11.97 12.95
N PRO A 49 -9.87 -13.31 12.78
CA PRO A 49 -8.71 -14.04 12.33
C PRO A 49 -8.14 -13.51 11.02
N ALA A 50 -6.81 -13.36 10.97
CA ALA A 50 -6.09 -13.03 9.76
C ALA A 50 -4.74 -13.75 9.68
N PHE A 51 -4.22 -13.87 8.47
CA PHE A 51 -2.88 -14.34 8.20
C PHE A 51 -2.06 -13.22 7.55
N ALA A 52 -0.85 -13.00 8.06
CA ALA A 52 0.02 -11.91 7.64
C ALA A 52 1.37 -12.42 7.13
N GLN A 53 1.77 -11.97 5.94
CA GLN A 53 3.11 -12.14 5.39
C GLN A 53 3.40 -10.94 4.46
N HIS A 54 4.38 -10.11 4.83
CA HIS A 54 4.64 -8.82 4.16
C HIS A 54 3.40 -7.91 4.04
N GLY A 55 2.51 -7.98 5.04
CA GLY A 55 1.18 -7.37 5.05
C GLY A 55 0.08 -8.42 5.24
N ILE A 56 -1.17 -8.01 5.40
CA ILE A 56 -2.28 -8.97 5.57
C ILE A 56 -2.56 -9.69 4.25
N LEU A 57 -2.40 -11.01 4.26
CA LEU A 57 -2.81 -11.88 3.18
C LEU A 57 -4.33 -11.99 3.21
N VAL A 58 -4.91 -12.58 4.24
CA VAL A 58 -6.33 -12.93 4.26
C VAL A 58 -6.93 -12.76 5.64
N PHE A 59 -8.18 -12.31 5.69
CA PHE A 59 -9.05 -12.43 6.87
C PHE A 59 -10.15 -13.45 6.59
N PHE A 60 -10.61 -14.12 7.65
CA PHE A 60 -11.83 -14.93 7.59
C PHE A 60 -12.68 -14.71 8.84
N ALA A 61 -14.00 -14.78 8.68
CA ALA A 61 -14.93 -14.60 9.80
C ALA A 61 -16.22 -15.39 9.59
N ALA A 62 -16.75 -15.98 10.67
CA ALA A 62 -18.03 -16.64 10.65
C ALA A 62 -19.19 -15.66 10.90
N PHE A 63 -20.24 -15.81 10.10
CA PHE A 63 -21.53 -15.13 10.25
C PHE A 63 -22.65 -16.16 10.35
N LYS A 64 -23.87 -15.71 10.67
CA LYS A 64 -25.04 -16.58 10.88
C LYS A 64 -25.32 -17.61 9.77
N ALA A 65 -25.00 -17.28 8.52
CA ALA A 65 -25.35 -18.11 7.35
C ALA A 65 -24.18 -18.36 6.38
N HIS A 66 -23.00 -17.79 6.64
CA HIS A 66 -21.87 -17.89 5.73
C HIS A 66 -20.54 -17.65 6.45
N ILE A 67 -19.44 -18.10 5.86
CA ILE A 67 -18.09 -17.64 6.18
C ILE A 67 -17.70 -16.54 5.19
N GLY A 68 -17.21 -15.41 5.69
CA GLY A 68 -16.64 -14.34 4.88
C GLY A 68 -15.12 -14.53 4.70
N LEU A 69 -14.62 -14.28 3.49
CA LEU A 69 -13.18 -14.20 3.18
C LEU A 69 -12.85 -12.83 2.58
N TYR A 70 -11.76 -12.24 3.05
CA TYR A 70 -11.35 -10.87 2.69
C TYR A 70 -9.84 -10.84 2.45
N PRO A 71 -9.33 -9.94 1.58
CA PRO A 71 -10.06 -8.97 0.76
C PRO A 71 -10.67 -9.60 -0.51
N PRO A 72 -11.34 -8.82 -1.40
CA PRO A 72 -11.78 -9.32 -2.70
C PRO A 72 -10.62 -9.87 -3.52
N VAL A 73 -10.91 -10.90 -4.33
CA VAL A 73 -9.95 -11.45 -5.29
C VAL A 73 -9.75 -10.46 -6.43
N THR A 74 -8.49 -10.16 -6.76
CA THR A 74 -8.11 -9.24 -7.85
C THR A 74 -6.83 -9.74 -8.51
N GLY A 75 -6.55 -9.31 -9.75
CA GLY A 75 -5.25 -9.52 -10.41
C GLY A 75 -5.16 -10.73 -11.33
N ASP A 76 -5.80 -11.86 -10.98
CA ASP A 76 -5.88 -13.05 -11.84
C ASP A 76 -7.30 -13.27 -12.37
N GLU A 77 -7.48 -13.18 -13.70
CA GLU A 77 -8.81 -13.23 -14.31
C GLU A 77 -9.51 -14.58 -14.16
N GLU A 78 -8.75 -15.67 -14.15
CA GLU A 78 -9.31 -17.02 -14.06
C GLU A 78 -9.78 -17.32 -12.64
N LEU A 79 -8.97 -16.96 -11.65
CA LEU A 79 -9.33 -17.01 -10.24
C LEU A 79 -10.49 -16.08 -9.89
N ILE A 80 -10.57 -14.90 -10.52
CA ILE A 80 -11.73 -14.01 -10.36
C ILE A 80 -13.00 -14.69 -10.88
N LYS A 81 -12.95 -15.34 -12.05
CA LYS A 81 -14.10 -16.06 -12.61
C LYS A 81 -14.50 -17.23 -11.72
N GLU A 82 -13.54 -17.99 -11.22
CA GLU A 82 -13.78 -19.11 -10.31
C GLU A 82 -14.42 -18.64 -9.00
N ALA A 83 -13.92 -17.54 -8.42
CA ALA A 83 -14.43 -16.98 -7.17
C ALA A 83 -15.75 -16.22 -7.32
N ALA A 84 -16.17 -15.88 -8.55
CA ALA A 84 -17.32 -15.01 -8.81
C ALA A 84 -18.62 -15.57 -8.22
N ILE A 85 -18.79 -16.90 -8.17
CA ILE A 85 -19.99 -17.54 -7.61
C ILE A 85 -20.15 -17.27 -6.10
N TYR A 86 -19.06 -16.92 -5.40
CA TYR A 86 -19.07 -16.59 -3.97
C TYR A 86 -18.96 -15.09 -3.71
N ALA A 87 -18.72 -14.26 -4.73
CA ALA A 87 -18.48 -12.84 -4.56
C ALA A 87 -19.77 -12.09 -4.17
N GLY A 88 -19.73 -11.40 -3.03
CA GLY A 88 -20.80 -10.50 -2.61
C GLY A 88 -20.75 -9.13 -3.32
N PRO A 89 -21.67 -8.21 -2.99
CA PRO A 89 -21.78 -6.90 -3.64
C PRO A 89 -20.52 -6.02 -3.62
N LYS A 90 -19.62 -6.24 -2.65
CA LYS A 90 -18.33 -5.54 -2.50
C LYS A 90 -17.13 -6.38 -2.94
N GLY A 91 -17.36 -7.50 -3.61
CA GLY A 91 -16.34 -8.44 -4.08
C GLY A 91 -15.76 -9.38 -3.01
N ASN A 92 -16.07 -9.18 -1.71
CA ASN A 92 -15.68 -10.12 -0.66
C ASN A 92 -16.41 -11.45 -0.85
N LEU A 93 -15.70 -12.56 -0.63
CA LEU A 93 -16.29 -13.87 -0.82
C LEU A 93 -17.14 -14.26 0.38
N ARG A 94 -18.27 -14.89 0.12
CA ARG A 94 -19.24 -15.39 1.10
C ARG A 94 -19.51 -16.85 0.78
N PHE A 95 -18.99 -17.74 1.61
CA PHE A 95 -19.20 -19.18 1.48
C PHE A 95 -20.43 -19.58 2.30
N PRO A 96 -21.56 -19.95 1.67
CA PRO A 96 -22.76 -20.36 2.38
C PRO A 96 -22.49 -21.58 3.28
N LEU A 97 -23.09 -21.62 4.47
CA LEU A 97 -22.92 -22.74 5.40
C LEU A 97 -23.79 -23.96 5.05
N ASP A 98 -24.75 -23.80 4.14
CA ASP A 98 -25.61 -24.88 3.62
C ASP A 98 -25.01 -25.59 2.40
N GLN A 99 -23.78 -25.25 2.02
CA GLN A 99 -23.06 -25.82 0.90
C GLN A 99 -21.64 -26.24 1.32
N PRO A 100 -21.02 -27.20 0.61
CA PRO A 100 -19.62 -27.56 0.86
C PRO A 100 -18.71 -26.34 0.71
N ILE A 101 -17.84 -26.13 1.70
CA ILE A 101 -16.85 -25.05 1.66
C ILE A 101 -15.76 -25.40 0.62
N PRO A 102 -15.45 -24.51 -0.33
CA PRO A 102 -14.50 -24.77 -1.40
C PRO A 102 -13.05 -24.58 -0.92
N TYR A 103 -12.55 -25.51 -0.12
CA TYR A 103 -11.21 -25.41 0.48
C TYR A 103 -10.08 -25.28 -0.56
N ASP A 104 -10.21 -25.94 -1.71
CA ASP A 104 -9.21 -25.83 -2.79
C ASP A 104 -9.11 -24.42 -3.36
N LEU A 105 -10.25 -23.77 -3.59
CA LEU A 105 -10.33 -22.37 -4.02
C LEU A 105 -9.72 -21.44 -2.96
N ILE A 106 -10.03 -21.65 -1.67
CA ILE A 106 -9.43 -20.87 -0.57
C ILE A 106 -7.91 -20.99 -0.61
N GLY A 107 -7.39 -22.22 -0.73
CA GLY A 107 -5.95 -22.45 -0.86
C GLY A 107 -5.35 -21.78 -2.09
N HIS A 108 -6.04 -21.82 -3.23
CA HIS A 108 -5.61 -21.16 -4.46
C HIS A 108 -5.50 -19.65 -4.29
N ILE A 109 -6.52 -19.02 -3.72
CA ILE A 109 -6.54 -17.58 -3.41
C ILE A 109 -5.38 -17.21 -2.49
N VAL A 110 -5.14 -17.97 -1.43
CA VAL A 110 -4.06 -17.68 -0.48
C VAL A 110 -2.69 -17.76 -1.17
N ARG A 111 -2.43 -18.82 -1.94
CA ARG A 111 -1.16 -18.97 -2.69
C ARG A 111 -0.94 -17.81 -3.66
N PHE A 112 -1.97 -17.40 -4.38
CA PHE A 112 -1.91 -16.24 -5.27
C PHE A 112 -1.54 -14.96 -4.50
N ARG A 113 -2.16 -14.73 -3.34
CA ARG A 113 -1.90 -13.55 -2.51
C ARG A 113 -0.51 -13.55 -1.88
N VAL A 114 0.02 -14.71 -1.50
CA VAL A 114 1.42 -14.88 -1.07
C VAL A 114 2.35 -14.43 -2.20
N ALA A 115 2.14 -14.92 -3.42
CA ALA A 115 2.96 -14.54 -4.57
C ALA A 115 2.90 -13.02 -4.85
N GLU A 116 1.71 -12.41 -4.80
CA GLU A 116 1.56 -10.95 -4.92
C GLU A 116 2.35 -10.19 -3.84
N HIS A 117 2.25 -10.63 -2.59
CA HIS A 117 2.90 -9.97 -1.45
C HIS A 117 4.42 -10.10 -1.51
N LEU A 118 4.93 -11.28 -1.89
CA LEU A 118 6.36 -11.51 -2.12
C LEU A 118 6.88 -10.64 -3.28
N ALA A 119 6.15 -10.58 -4.41
CA ALA A 119 6.51 -9.72 -5.53
C ALA A 119 6.54 -8.23 -5.13
N LYS A 120 5.53 -7.77 -4.38
CA LYS A 120 5.47 -6.41 -3.84
C LYS A 120 6.62 -6.13 -2.85
N ALA A 121 6.98 -7.09 -2.00
CA ALA A 121 8.11 -6.97 -1.08
C ALA A 121 9.44 -6.90 -1.83
N ALA A 122 9.66 -7.77 -2.82
CA ALA A 122 10.84 -7.78 -3.66
C ALA A 122 10.99 -6.49 -4.49
N ALA A 123 9.89 -5.94 -5.01
CA ALA A 123 9.90 -4.65 -5.72
C ALA A 123 10.24 -3.46 -4.81
N LYS A 124 9.87 -3.54 -3.52
CA LYS A 124 10.25 -2.53 -2.51
C LYS A 124 11.70 -2.67 -2.04
N GLN A 125 12.24 -3.88 -2.02
CA GLN A 125 13.61 -4.18 -1.58
C GLN A 125 14.65 -4.08 -2.69
N SER A 126 14.23 -4.18 -3.95
CA SER A 126 15.11 -3.91 -5.09
C SER A 126 15.52 -2.43 -5.06
N PRO A 127 16.82 -2.07 -5.01
CA PRO A 127 17.21 -0.69 -5.27
C PRO A 127 16.66 -0.35 -6.65
N LYS A 128 15.89 0.75 -6.78
CA LYS A 128 15.39 1.23 -8.07
C LYS A 128 16.52 1.14 -9.10
N LYS A 129 16.51 0.11 -9.96
CA LYS A 129 17.34 0.07 -11.16
C LYS A 129 16.79 1.19 -12.04
N SER A 130 17.43 2.34 -11.93
CA SER A 130 17.46 3.36 -12.96
C SER A 130 17.52 2.68 -14.33
N ALA A 131 16.55 2.99 -15.18
CA ALA A 131 16.51 2.61 -16.59
C ALA A 131 17.84 2.95 -17.30
N PRO A 132 18.18 2.27 -18.41
CA PRO A 132 19.53 2.28 -18.97
C PRO A 132 19.92 3.67 -19.49
N LYS A 133 21.07 4.16 -19.01
CA LYS A 133 21.81 5.29 -19.59
C LYS A 133 22.16 4.96 -21.05
N LYS A 134 21.49 5.60 -22.02
CA LYS A 134 22.13 5.88 -23.31
C LYS A 134 23.25 6.89 -23.06
N ALA A 135 24.45 6.52 -23.51
CA ALA A 135 25.67 7.27 -23.32
C ALA A 135 25.61 8.68 -23.96
N LYS A 136 25.96 9.71 -23.19
CA LYS A 136 27.25 10.43 -23.29
C LYS A 136 27.30 11.59 -22.26
N ALA A 137 28.52 11.78 -21.73
CA ALA A 137 29.01 12.82 -20.82
C ALA A 137 28.72 12.67 -19.30
N SER A 138 29.80 12.63 -18.53
CA SER A 138 29.91 12.94 -17.08
C SER A 138 30.90 14.13 -16.95
N PRO A 139 31.08 14.81 -15.80
CA PRO A 139 30.46 14.66 -14.47
C PRO A 139 30.00 16.00 -13.78
N LYS A 140 28.87 15.97 -13.06
CA LYS A 140 28.49 16.78 -11.86
C LYS A 140 26.98 17.05 -11.89
N GLN A 141 26.27 16.67 -10.83
CA GLN A 141 25.19 17.48 -10.20
C GLN A 141 24.58 16.70 -9.03
N ALA A 142 24.76 17.26 -7.85
CA ALA A 142 24.10 16.84 -6.63
C ALA A 142 22.58 17.06 -6.76
N ALA A 143 21.81 16.15 -6.18
CA ALA A 143 20.36 16.15 -6.25
C ALA A 143 19.76 17.46 -5.72
N ALA A 144 19.02 18.13 -6.60
CA ALA A 144 17.86 18.97 -6.35
C ALA A 144 17.17 18.68 -5.00
N ARG A 145 17.53 19.43 -3.96
CA ARG A 145 16.78 19.44 -2.71
C ARG A 145 16.43 20.89 -2.40
N TRP A 146 15.20 21.26 -2.71
CA TRP A 146 14.68 22.58 -2.39
C TRP A 146 14.84 22.84 -0.88
N PRO A 147 15.15 24.08 -0.48
CA PRO A 147 15.36 24.43 0.92
C PRO A 147 14.10 24.12 1.75
N LYS A 148 14.32 23.73 3.02
CA LYS A 148 13.22 23.47 3.95
C LYS A 148 12.32 24.71 4.03
N GLY A 149 11.01 24.52 3.87
CA GLY A 149 10.01 25.58 3.94
C GLY A 149 9.46 26.04 2.59
N VAL A 150 10.06 25.64 1.45
CA VAL A 150 9.42 25.78 0.14
C VAL A 150 8.28 24.75 0.08
N ALA A 151 7.04 25.22 0.09
CA ALA A 151 5.86 24.36 0.13
C ALA A 151 5.70 23.57 -1.19
N ALA A 152 5.01 22.42 -1.13
CA ALA A 152 4.79 21.56 -2.29
C ALA A 152 4.20 22.27 -3.54
N PRO A 153 3.31 23.27 -3.43
CA PRO A 153 2.86 24.06 -4.58
C PRO A 153 4.00 24.80 -5.29
N ALA A 154 4.87 25.49 -4.55
CA ALA A 154 6.02 26.20 -5.10
C ALA A 154 7.03 25.24 -5.76
N GLN A 155 7.29 24.08 -5.14
CA GLN A 155 8.18 23.07 -5.73
C GLN A 155 7.64 22.52 -7.06
N ARG A 156 6.32 22.31 -7.16
CA ARG A 156 5.67 21.87 -8.41
C ARG A 156 5.70 22.96 -9.48
N ALA A 157 5.51 24.22 -9.08
CA ALA A 157 5.57 25.37 -9.98
C ALA A 157 6.97 25.53 -10.60
N LEU A 158 8.02 25.44 -9.78
CA LEU A 158 9.42 25.46 -10.23
C LEU A 158 9.72 24.30 -11.18
N ALA A 159 9.31 23.08 -10.82
CA ALA A 159 9.50 21.91 -11.68
C ALA A 159 8.75 22.04 -13.02
N GLY A 160 7.53 22.59 -13.00
CA GLY A 160 6.74 22.88 -14.20
C GLY A 160 7.37 23.95 -15.10
N ALA A 161 8.09 24.91 -14.50
CA ALA A 161 8.86 25.92 -15.19
C ALA A 161 10.27 25.46 -15.61
N GLY A 162 10.61 24.18 -15.38
CA GLY A 162 11.89 23.59 -15.78
C GLY A 162 13.03 23.80 -14.78
N PHE A 163 12.78 24.44 -13.64
CA PHE A 163 13.75 24.57 -12.57
C PHE A 163 13.76 23.33 -11.69
N SER A 164 14.95 22.77 -11.52
CA SER A 164 15.20 21.59 -10.70
C SER A 164 16.22 21.84 -9.60
N THR A 165 17.04 22.90 -9.70
CA THR A 165 18.09 23.22 -8.71
C THR A 165 18.05 24.70 -8.34
N LEU A 166 18.68 25.04 -7.20
CA LEU A 166 18.80 26.44 -6.78
C LEU A 166 19.66 27.24 -7.77
N ASP A 167 20.76 26.67 -8.25
CA ASP A 167 21.63 27.33 -9.24
C ASP A 167 20.87 27.78 -10.50
N GLN A 168 19.90 26.98 -10.97
CA GLN A 168 19.10 27.36 -12.14
C GLN A 168 18.19 28.57 -11.89
N LEU A 169 17.88 28.90 -10.63
CA LEU A 169 17.11 30.10 -10.33
C LEU A 169 17.92 31.38 -10.53
N SER A 170 19.25 31.32 -10.59
CA SER A 170 20.07 32.51 -10.87
C SER A 170 19.95 32.96 -12.33
N THR A 171 19.31 32.17 -13.19
CA THR A 171 19.05 32.53 -14.59
C THR A 171 17.63 33.07 -14.80
N ALA A 172 16.83 33.14 -13.75
CA ALA A 172 15.46 33.65 -13.78
C ALA A 172 15.37 34.91 -12.92
N THR A 173 14.54 35.86 -13.34
CA THR A 173 14.28 37.05 -12.52
C THR A 173 13.31 36.70 -11.41
N GLU A 174 13.32 37.49 -10.34
CA GLU A 174 12.38 37.27 -9.25
C GLU A 174 10.91 37.44 -9.71
N ALA A 175 10.66 38.37 -10.63
CA ALA A 175 9.34 38.62 -11.21
C ALA A 175 8.81 37.41 -12.02
N GLU A 176 9.67 36.75 -12.80
CA GLU A 176 9.31 35.54 -13.55
C GLU A 176 8.92 34.40 -12.60
N LEU A 177 9.67 34.22 -11.51
CA LEU A 177 9.36 33.21 -10.51
C LEU A 177 8.09 33.54 -9.71
N ALA A 178 7.83 34.81 -9.44
CA ALA A 178 6.62 35.27 -8.78
C ALA A 178 5.35 35.03 -9.62
N ALA A 179 5.47 35.06 -10.94
CA ALA A 179 4.36 34.80 -11.86
C ALA A 179 3.94 33.32 -11.90
N LEU A 180 4.73 32.41 -11.36
CA LEU A 180 4.41 30.98 -11.35
C LEU A 180 3.26 30.66 -10.39
N HIS A 181 2.30 29.86 -10.86
CA HIS A 181 1.15 29.46 -10.05
C HIS A 181 1.56 28.62 -8.84
N GLY A 182 1.46 29.20 -7.64
CA GLY A 182 1.88 28.58 -6.37
C GLY A 182 3.16 29.15 -5.76
N MET A 183 3.78 30.15 -6.39
CA MET A 183 4.93 30.89 -5.87
C MET A 183 4.49 32.15 -5.10
N GLY A 184 4.31 32.00 -3.79
CA GLY A 184 4.01 33.13 -2.89
C GLY A 184 5.27 33.86 -2.39
N PRO A 185 5.12 35.05 -1.78
CA PRO A 185 6.26 35.86 -1.26
C PRO A 185 7.10 35.10 -0.23
N LYS A 186 6.48 34.20 0.55
CA LYS A 186 7.18 33.32 1.49
C LYS A 186 8.13 32.34 0.77
N ALA A 187 7.72 31.78 -0.36
CA ALA A 187 8.55 30.87 -1.13
C ALA A 187 9.74 31.61 -1.76
N LEU A 188 9.49 32.77 -2.36
CA LEU A 188 10.53 33.63 -2.93
C LEU A 188 11.56 34.05 -1.86
N GLY A 189 11.12 34.45 -0.67
CA GLY A 189 12.03 34.80 0.43
C GLY A 189 12.94 33.65 0.86
N ILE A 190 12.42 32.42 0.91
CA ILE A 190 13.21 31.22 1.25
C ILE A 190 14.21 30.89 0.13
N LEU A 191 13.80 31.00 -1.14
CA LEU A 191 14.69 30.76 -2.28
C LEU A 191 15.79 31.82 -2.36
N ARG A 192 15.46 33.09 -2.12
CA ARG A 192 16.44 34.19 -2.05
C ARG A 192 17.48 33.95 -0.97
N ALA A 193 17.04 33.61 0.25
CA ALA A 193 17.95 33.31 1.35
C ALA A 193 18.84 32.09 1.05
N ALA A 194 18.29 31.07 0.37
CA ALA A 194 19.05 29.89 -0.01
C ALA A 194 20.07 30.16 -1.13
N LEU A 195 19.75 31.02 -2.09
CA LEU A 195 20.69 31.50 -3.11
C LEU A 195 21.82 32.31 -2.49
N GLN A 196 21.50 33.25 -1.60
CA GLN A 196 22.49 34.07 -0.91
C GLN A 196 23.45 33.24 -0.05
N ALA A 197 22.95 32.19 0.61
CA ALA A 197 23.79 31.25 1.35
C ALA A 197 24.80 30.50 0.45
N GLN A 198 24.56 30.46 -0.86
CA GLN A 198 25.47 29.90 -1.88
C GLN A 198 26.23 30.98 -2.66
N GLY A 199 26.11 32.25 -2.28
CA GLY A 199 26.74 33.38 -2.98
C GLY A 199 26.09 33.70 -4.34
N LEU A 200 24.86 33.23 -4.56
CA LEU A 200 24.07 33.47 -5.77
C LEU A 200 22.94 34.47 -5.49
N SER A 201 22.40 35.04 -6.56
CA SER A 201 21.18 35.85 -6.56
C SER A 201 20.28 35.41 -7.73
N PHE A 202 19.03 35.87 -7.75
CA PHE A 202 18.24 35.85 -8.98
C PHE A 202 18.91 36.72 -10.05
N ALA A 203 18.50 36.55 -11.31
CA ALA A 203 18.91 37.45 -12.37
C ALA A 203 18.35 38.85 -12.11
N ASP A 204 19.09 39.88 -12.53
CA ASP A 204 18.61 41.26 -12.54
C ASP A 204 17.39 41.41 -13.47
N GLU A 205 16.50 42.36 -13.16
CA GLU A 205 15.27 42.63 -13.95
C GLU A 205 15.53 43.13 -15.37
#